data_AF-A0A1G3HFB6-F1
#
_entry.id   AF-A0A1G3HFB6-F1
#
_cell.length_a   1.000
_cell.length_b   1.000
_cell.length_c   1.000
_cell.angle_alpha   90.00
_cell.angle_beta   90.00
_cell.angle_gamma   90.00
#
_symmetry.space_group_name_H-M   'P 1'
#
loop_
_entity.id
_entity.type
_entity.pdbx_description
1 polymer ?
#
loop_
_entity_poly.entity_id
_entity_poly.type
_entity_poly.pdbx_seq_one_letter_code
_entity_poly.pdbx_strand_id
1 'polypeptide(L)'
;MRSALFALALIAAPAWAASDFAYTRKVGAGEAVIDSRPLADCSRASLPGARCLPAEDFLGTSRQLPSARDILWLLGTAGLDGSESVLVVGQDETARDFVAGLLYLAGQKSVRILSEPLRTQGHGAGAARGVVRSTVWTAPMRDRLWVLGADILRNKPALIDARQAKPKSSASGAVVVADDAYQAIARFTQLRAGRGLAVRVDPDGLALAAGSAQ
;
A
#
# COMPACT_ATOMS: atom_id res chain seq x y z
N MET A 1 -30.23 -17.43 54.63
CA MET A 1 -30.20 -16.43 53.54
C MET A 1 -29.04 -16.78 52.62
N ARG A 2 -29.33 -17.32 51.43
CA ARG A 2 -28.33 -17.79 50.46
C ARG A 2 -28.09 -16.67 49.44
N SER A 3 -26.94 -15.99 49.54
CA SER A 3 -26.52 -14.96 48.60
C SER A 3 -26.08 -15.61 47.29
N ALA A 4 -26.85 -15.39 46.22
CA ALA A 4 -26.49 -15.76 44.86
C ALA A 4 -25.57 -14.68 44.28
N LEU A 5 -24.32 -15.05 44.00
CA LEU A 5 -23.37 -14.24 43.24
C LEU A 5 -23.75 -14.26 41.76
N PHE A 6 -24.25 -13.13 41.26
CA PHE A 6 -24.43 -12.88 39.83
C PHE A 6 -23.05 -12.60 39.21
N ALA A 7 -22.56 -13.52 38.38
CA ALA A 7 -21.40 -13.30 37.53
C ALA A 7 -21.82 -12.43 36.33
N LEU A 8 -21.36 -11.18 36.29
CA LEU A 8 -21.50 -10.28 35.15
C LEU A 8 -20.53 -10.76 34.05
N ALA A 9 -21.04 -11.45 33.04
CA ALA A 9 -20.28 -11.75 31.83
C ALA A 9 -20.14 -10.47 31.01
N LEU A 10 -18.98 -9.82 31.11
CA LEU A 10 -18.55 -8.75 30.20
C LEU A 10 -18.38 -9.35 28.80
N ILE A 11 -19.39 -9.17 27.95
CA ILE A 11 -19.29 -9.40 26.51
C ILE A 11 -18.39 -8.28 25.98
N ALA A 12 -17.09 -8.52 25.96
CA ALA A 12 -16.16 -7.70 25.19
C ALA A 12 -16.54 -7.86 23.72
N ALA A 13 -17.25 -6.88 23.16
CA ALA A 13 -17.42 -6.79 21.73
C ALA A 13 -16.01 -6.83 21.11
N PRO A 14 -15.77 -7.65 20.08
CA PRO A 14 -14.50 -7.58 19.39
C PRO A 14 -14.40 -6.16 18.87
N ALA A 15 -13.42 -5.40 19.37
CA ALA A 15 -12.99 -4.22 18.66
C ALA A 15 -12.64 -4.74 17.27
N TRP A 16 -13.47 -4.45 16.26
CA TRP A 16 -13.08 -4.63 14.88
C TRP A 16 -11.77 -3.87 14.76
N ALA A 17 -10.66 -4.60 14.78
CA ALA A 17 -9.36 -4.06 14.49
C ALA A 17 -9.55 -3.38 13.12
N ALA A 18 -9.61 -2.05 13.13
CA ALA A 18 -9.64 -1.28 11.90
C ALA A 18 -8.49 -1.84 11.08
N SER A 19 -8.79 -2.46 9.93
CA SER A 19 -7.75 -3.19 9.23
C SER A 19 -6.65 -2.20 8.90
N ASP A 20 -5.42 -2.52 9.30
CA ASP A 20 -4.24 -1.68 9.08
C ASP A 20 -3.92 -1.47 7.59
N PHE A 21 -4.76 -2.03 6.72
CA PHE A 21 -4.78 -1.78 5.29
C PHE A 21 -6.23 -1.82 4.78
N ALA A 22 -6.82 -0.68 4.43
CA ALA A 22 -8.21 -0.61 4.00
C ALA A 22 -8.54 0.64 3.18
N TYR A 23 -9.58 0.52 2.35
CA TYR A 23 -10.24 1.68 1.75
C TYR A 23 -11.14 2.39 2.76
N THR A 24 -11.28 3.70 2.59
CA THR A 24 -12.15 4.56 3.39
C THR A 24 -12.78 5.65 2.54
N ARG A 25 -13.93 6.15 2.99
CA ARG A 25 -14.61 7.33 2.42
C ARG A 25 -14.38 8.60 3.24
N LYS A 26 -13.71 8.49 4.39
CA LYS A 26 -13.54 9.59 5.34
C LYS A 26 -12.06 9.88 5.56
N VAL A 27 -11.73 11.16 5.60
CA VAL A 27 -10.46 11.66 6.13
C VAL A 27 -10.51 11.58 7.65
N GLY A 28 -9.59 10.84 8.28
CA GLY A 28 -9.48 10.76 9.73
C GLY A 28 -8.70 11.95 10.31
N ALA A 29 -8.79 12.13 11.63
CA ALA A 29 -7.90 13.04 12.35
C ALA A 29 -6.61 12.30 12.74
N GLY A 30 -5.45 12.96 12.58
CA GLY A 30 -4.16 12.45 13.02
C GLY A 30 -3.45 11.49 12.06
N GLU A 31 -4.01 11.23 10.88
CA GLU A 31 -3.33 10.48 9.81
C GLU A 31 -2.36 11.39 9.08
N ALA A 32 -1.16 10.88 8.75
CA ALA A 32 -0.28 11.56 7.82
C ALA A 32 -0.84 11.39 6.40
N VAL A 33 -1.16 12.49 5.72
CA VAL A 33 -1.70 12.43 4.37
C VAL A 33 -0.57 12.27 3.35
N ILE A 34 -0.70 11.26 2.50
CA ILE A 34 0.18 11.00 1.37
C ILE A 34 -0.58 11.22 0.07
N ASP A 35 -0.15 12.19 -0.72
CA ASP A 35 -0.77 12.49 -2.01
C ASP A 35 0.05 11.89 -3.14
N SER A 36 -0.57 10.98 -3.88
CA SER A 36 0.03 10.19 -4.97
C SER A 36 -0.02 10.87 -6.34
N ARG A 37 -0.64 12.05 -6.44
CA ARG A 37 -0.71 12.82 -7.69
C ARG A 37 0.64 13.39 -8.08
N PRO A 38 0.82 13.79 -9.35
CA PRO A 38 2.02 14.49 -9.80
C PRO A 38 2.38 15.66 -8.89
N LEU A 39 3.68 15.90 -8.70
CA LEU A 39 4.18 16.90 -7.75
C LEU A 39 3.53 18.28 -7.94
N ALA A 40 3.41 18.72 -9.21
CA ALA A 40 2.81 20.00 -9.55
C ALA A 40 1.33 20.12 -9.12
N ASP A 41 0.59 19.01 -9.06
CA ASP A 41 -0.82 19.02 -8.65
C ASP A 41 -0.94 18.99 -7.13
N CYS A 42 -0.16 18.12 -6.48
CA CYS A 42 -0.11 18.02 -5.02
C CYS A 42 0.35 19.34 -4.37
N SER A 43 1.45 19.93 -4.87
CA SER A 43 1.99 21.19 -4.34
C SER A 43 1.08 22.38 -4.59
N ARG A 44 0.23 22.33 -5.62
CA ARG A 44 -0.74 23.40 -5.90
C ARG A 44 -1.92 23.34 -4.93
N ALA A 45 -2.50 22.16 -4.75
CA ALA A 45 -3.65 21.97 -3.86
C ALA A 45 -3.81 20.50 -3.47
N SER A 46 -3.75 20.22 -2.17
CA SER A 46 -4.00 18.92 -1.54
C SER A 46 -4.73 19.10 -0.21
N LEU A 47 -4.88 18.02 0.55
CA LEU A 47 -5.36 18.11 1.94
C LEU A 47 -4.30 18.83 2.79
N PRO A 48 -4.72 19.56 3.85
CA PRO A 48 -3.77 20.21 4.76
C PRO A 48 -2.72 19.25 5.30
N GLY A 49 -1.44 19.65 5.22
CA GLY A 49 -0.31 18.85 5.70
C GLY A 49 0.05 17.63 4.84
N ALA A 50 -0.54 17.50 3.64
CA ALA A 50 -0.20 16.41 2.73
C ALA A 50 1.28 16.43 2.33
N ARG A 51 1.86 15.24 2.22
CA ARG A 51 3.20 14.99 1.70
C ARG A 51 3.06 14.47 0.29
N CYS A 52 3.67 15.15 -0.67
CA CYS A 52 3.65 14.74 -2.07
C CYS A 52 4.58 13.54 -2.26
N LEU A 53 4.01 12.41 -2.63
CA LEU A 53 4.72 11.19 -3.02
C LEU A 53 4.10 10.63 -4.30
N PRO A 54 4.38 11.27 -5.46
CA PRO A 54 3.92 10.80 -6.75
C PRO A 54 4.37 9.35 -7.02
N ALA A 55 3.56 8.57 -7.74
CA ALA A 55 3.91 7.19 -8.04
C ALA A 55 5.22 7.06 -8.84
N GLU A 56 5.49 8.03 -9.73
CA GLU A 56 6.69 8.09 -10.57
C GLU A 56 8.00 8.22 -9.78
N ASP A 57 7.96 8.70 -8.53
CA ASP A 57 9.15 8.79 -7.68
C ASP A 57 9.71 7.38 -7.32
N PHE A 58 8.89 6.33 -7.42
CA PHE A 58 9.26 4.96 -7.07
C PHE A 58 9.53 4.07 -8.28
N LEU A 59 9.52 4.62 -9.50
CA LEU A 59 9.54 3.83 -10.72
C LEU A 59 10.71 4.25 -11.61
N GLY A 60 11.48 3.25 -12.06
CA GLY A 60 12.45 3.45 -13.14
C GLY A 60 11.76 3.66 -14.49
N THR A 61 12.56 3.90 -15.53
CA THR A 61 12.07 4.11 -16.91
C THR A 61 11.25 2.95 -17.46
N SER A 62 11.49 1.73 -16.97
CA SER A 62 10.77 0.52 -17.34
C SER A 62 9.71 0.12 -16.30
N ARG A 63 9.34 1.03 -15.40
CA ARG A 63 8.38 0.81 -14.30
C ARG A 63 8.77 -0.33 -13.33
N GLN A 64 10.06 -0.60 -13.25
CA GLN A 64 10.63 -1.43 -12.20
C GLN A 64 10.78 -0.63 -10.91
N LEU A 65 10.71 -1.31 -9.77
CA LEU A 65 11.05 -0.70 -8.47
C LEU A 65 12.57 -0.56 -8.34
N PRO A 66 13.04 0.47 -7.61
CA PRO A 66 14.42 0.51 -7.14
C PRO A 66 14.62 -0.51 -5.99
N SER A 67 15.85 -0.61 -5.48
CA SER A 67 16.13 -1.52 -4.37
C SER A 67 15.31 -1.18 -3.13
N ALA A 68 15.04 -2.18 -2.28
CA ALA A 68 14.36 -1.95 -1.01
C ALA A 68 15.01 -0.81 -0.19
N ARG A 69 16.35 -0.76 -0.15
CA ARG A 69 17.08 0.32 0.51
C ARG A 69 16.71 1.70 -0.02
N ASP A 70 16.61 1.85 -1.34
CA ASP A 70 16.32 3.14 -1.98
C ASP A 70 14.86 3.55 -1.76
N ILE A 71 13.93 2.59 -1.78
CA ILE A 71 12.52 2.81 -1.42
C ILE A 71 12.44 3.37 0.00
N LEU A 72 13.06 2.71 0.97
CA LEU A 72 13.02 3.14 2.37
C LEU A 72 13.73 4.48 2.60
N TRP A 73 14.81 4.74 1.86
CA TRP A 73 15.47 6.05 1.88
C TRP A 73 14.54 7.16 1.35
N LEU A 74 13.87 6.92 0.23
CA LEU A 74 12.93 7.85 -0.38
C LEU A 74 11.77 8.17 0.58
N LEU A 75 11.19 7.15 1.22
CA LEU A 75 10.14 7.36 2.23
C LEU A 75 10.63 8.24 3.39
N GLY A 76 11.89 8.09 3.82
CA GLY A 76 12.53 8.97 4.80
C GLY A 76 12.69 10.42 4.34
N THR A 77 12.79 10.69 3.02
CA THR A 77 12.77 12.06 2.47
C THR A 77 11.41 12.71 2.52
N ALA A 78 10.33 11.92 2.59
CA ALA A 78 8.98 12.39 2.90
C ALA A 78 8.71 12.44 4.41
N GLY A 79 9.74 12.25 5.25
CA GLY A 79 9.62 12.31 6.70
C GLY A 79 8.85 11.14 7.30
N LEU A 80 8.80 9.98 6.63
CA LEU A 80 8.14 8.77 7.14
C LEU A 80 9.15 7.85 7.84
N ASP A 81 8.78 7.29 8.99
CA ASP A 81 9.53 6.21 9.66
C ASP A 81 8.84 4.84 9.63
N GLY A 82 7.57 4.81 9.22
CA GLY A 82 6.74 3.62 9.14
C GLY A 82 5.91 3.36 10.40
N SER A 83 6.03 4.17 11.45
CA SER A 83 5.22 4.09 12.67
C SER A 83 3.88 4.81 12.57
N GLU A 84 3.71 5.67 11.56
CA GLU A 84 2.53 6.50 11.37
C GLU A 84 1.33 5.68 10.88
N SER A 85 0.14 6.22 11.14
CA SER A 85 -1.06 5.87 10.35
C SER A 85 -1.14 6.83 9.18
N VAL A 86 -1.19 6.32 7.96
CA VAL A 86 -1.21 7.16 6.74
C VAL A 86 -2.54 7.07 6.02
N LEU A 87 -2.95 8.17 5.41
CA LEU A 87 -4.05 8.24 4.47
C LEU A 87 -3.50 8.56 3.08
N VAL A 88 -3.64 7.61 2.15
CA VAL A 88 -3.22 7.78 0.76
C VAL A 88 -4.38 8.31 -0.05
N VAL A 89 -4.13 9.41 -0.74
CA VAL A 89 -5.09 10.13 -1.58
C VAL A 89 -4.55 10.26 -3.01
N GLY A 90 -5.46 10.37 -3.97
CA GLY A 90 -5.11 10.51 -5.38
C GLY A 90 -6.34 10.49 -6.28
N GLN A 91 -6.20 11.03 -7.48
CA GLN A 91 -7.27 11.03 -8.48
C GLN A 91 -7.19 9.81 -9.42
N ASP A 92 -5.97 9.40 -9.79
CA ASP A 92 -5.73 8.15 -10.49
C ASP A 92 -5.73 6.99 -9.49
N GLU A 93 -6.66 6.05 -9.65
CA GLU A 93 -6.81 4.93 -8.71
C GLU A 93 -5.59 4.02 -8.73
N THR A 94 -4.96 3.82 -9.90
CA THR A 94 -3.80 2.93 -10.02
C THR A 94 -2.60 3.53 -9.29
N ALA A 95 -2.33 4.83 -9.45
CA ALA A 95 -1.24 5.52 -8.77
C ALA A 95 -1.44 5.54 -7.26
N ARG A 96 -2.66 5.87 -6.82
CA ARG A 96 -3.05 5.85 -5.41
C ARG A 96 -2.85 4.47 -4.80
N ASP A 97 -3.36 3.45 -5.46
CA ASP A 97 -3.32 2.08 -4.96
C ASP A 97 -1.91 1.48 -5.03
N PHE A 98 -1.10 1.89 -6.02
CA PHE A 98 0.32 1.57 -6.09
C PHE A 98 1.08 2.13 -4.88
N VAL A 99 0.97 3.44 -4.61
CA VAL A 99 1.65 4.09 -3.47
C VAL A 99 1.19 3.48 -2.14
N ALA A 100 -0.11 3.25 -1.98
CA ALA A 100 -0.65 2.60 -0.78
C ALA A 100 -0.15 1.17 -0.60
N GLY A 101 -0.11 0.39 -1.67
CA GLY A 101 0.41 -0.96 -1.66
C GLY A 101 1.88 -0.99 -1.29
N LEU A 102 2.67 -0.07 -1.86
CA LEU A 102 4.09 0.02 -1.59
C LEU A 102 4.38 0.42 -0.14
N LEU A 103 3.68 1.40 0.42
CA LEU A 103 3.77 1.77 1.84
C LEU A 103 3.43 0.59 2.76
N TYR A 104 2.36 -0.15 2.43
CA TYR A 104 2.00 -1.35 3.16
C TYR A 104 3.09 -2.42 3.02
N LEU A 105 3.62 -2.68 1.84
CA LEU A 105 4.69 -3.67 1.67
C LEU A 105 6.01 -3.25 2.37
N ALA A 106 6.29 -1.95 2.44
CA ALA A 106 7.45 -1.36 3.10
C ALA A 106 7.41 -1.43 4.64
N GLY A 107 6.26 -1.78 5.23
CA GLY A 107 6.14 -1.93 6.68
C GLY A 107 5.34 -0.86 7.38
N GLN A 108 4.74 0.11 6.67
CA GLN A 108 3.94 1.18 7.29
C GLN A 108 2.89 0.59 8.23
N LYS A 109 2.83 1.10 9.47
CA LYS A 109 1.98 0.57 10.54
C LYS A 109 0.52 0.41 10.10
N SER A 110 -0.07 1.48 9.56
CA SER A 110 -1.44 1.49 9.05
C SER A 110 -1.54 2.33 7.78
N VAL A 111 -2.22 1.81 6.76
CA VAL A 111 -2.43 2.46 5.47
C VAL A 111 -3.92 2.47 5.14
N ARG A 112 -4.51 3.67 5.11
CA ARG A 112 -5.87 3.87 4.63
C ARG A 112 -5.87 4.54 3.27
N ILE A 113 -6.84 4.18 2.43
CA ILE A 113 -6.91 4.63 1.04
C ILE A 113 -8.21 5.38 0.83
N LEU A 114 -8.14 6.66 0.49
CA LEU A 114 -9.35 7.43 0.22
C LEU A 114 -9.95 7.00 -1.13
N SER A 115 -11.10 6.32 -1.07
CA SER A 115 -11.82 5.86 -2.26
C SER A 115 -12.42 7.00 -3.06
N GLU A 116 -12.81 8.09 -2.39
CA GLU A 116 -13.46 9.22 -3.04
C GLU A 116 -12.41 10.12 -3.70
N PRO A 117 -12.67 10.61 -4.93
CA PRO A 117 -11.79 11.58 -5.56
C PRO A 117 -11.63 12.84 -4.70
N LEU A 118 -10.42 13.38 -4.67
CA LEU A 118 -10.11 14.70 -4.11
C LEU A 118 -10.85 15.80 -4.88
N ARG A 119 -12.13 16.03 -4.58
CA ARG A 119 -12.95 17.04 -5.29
C ARG A 119 -13.57 18.11 -4.41
N THR A 120 -13.38 18.08 -3.09
CA THR A 120 -14.13 18.99 -2.20
C THR A 120 -13.39 19.44 -0.92
N GLN A 121 -12.15 19.02 -0.69
CA GLN A 121 -11.47 19.23 0.62
C GLN A 121 -10.02 19.73 0.55
N GLY A 122 -9.53 20.05 -0.66
CA GLY A 122 -8.16 20.55 -0.82
C GLY A 122 -8.07 22.06 -0.63
N HIS A 123 -7.62 22.51 0.53
CA HIS A 123 -7.41 23.93 0.84
C HIS A 123 -5.97 24.28 1.27
N GLY A 124 -5.02 23.34 1.11
CA GLY A 124 -3.61 23.57 1.46
C GLY A 124 -2.65 23.06 0.39
N ALA A 125 -1.51 23.73 0.22
CA ALA A 125 -0.42 23.22 -0.60
C ALA A 125 0.19 21.96 0.04
N GLY A 126 0.40 20.90 -0.74
CA GLY A 126 1.16 19.75 -0.30
C GLY A 126 2.66 20.07 -0.21
N ALA A 127 3.35 19.44 0.74
CA ALA A 127 4.79 19.57 0.92
C ALA A 127 5.53 18.56 0.04
N ALA A 128 6.46 19.05 -0.78
CA ALA A 128 7.39 18.20 -1.50
C ALA A 128 8.33 17.45 -0.52
N ARG A 129 8.82 16.29 -0.95
CA ARG A 129 9.89 15.59 -0.24
C ARG A 129 11.19 16.38 -0.25
N GLY A 130 12.03 16.16 0.76
CA GLY A 130 13.37 16.72 0.82
C GLY A 130 14.34 16.06 -0.18
N VAL A 131 15.48 16.71 -0.43
CA VAL A 131 16.59 16.10 -1.18
C VAL A 131 17.35 15.10 -0.30
N VAL A 132 17.37 15.34 1.01
CA VAL A 132 17.95 14.44 2.02
C VAL A 132 16.84 13.94 2.94
N ARG A 133 17.04 12.75 3.50
CA ARG A 133 16.08 12.20 4.47
C ARG A 133 16.08 13.04 5.76
N SER A 134 14.90 13.46 6.19
CA SER A 134 14.70 14.08 7.51
C SER A 134 14.43 13.03 8.59
N THR A 135 13.98 11.85 8.18
CA THR A 135 13.63 10.72 9.05
C THR A 135 14.29 9.44 8.56
N VAL A 136 14.61 8.53 9.48
CA VAL A 136 15.10 7.18 9.15
C VAL A 136 13.93 6.22 9.21
N TRP A 137 13.68 5.49 8.12
CA TRP A 137 12.71 4.40 8.12
C TRP A 137 13.17 3.28 9.05
N THR A 138 12.31 2.87 9.98
CA THR A 138 12.63 1.84 10.99
C THR A 138 11.65 0.68 11.01
N ALA A 139 10.48 0.82 10.38
CA ALA A 139 9.52 -0.26 10.32
C ALA A 139 10.05 -1.43 9.47
N PRO A 140 9.89 -2.69 9.95
CA PRO A 140 10.32 -3.85 9.18
C PRO A 140 9.42 -4.03 7.95
N MET A 141 10.05 -4.35 6.82
CA MET A 141 9.32 -4.66 5.60
C MET A 141 8.49 -5.94 5.76
N ARG A 142 7.38 -6.02 5.02
CA ARG A 142 6.49 -7.18 5.04
C ARG A 142 6.98 -8.26 4.06
N ASP A 143 8.21 -8.73 4.26
CA ASP A 143 8.98 -9.57 3.32
C ASP A 143 8.21 -10.80 2.82
N ARG A 144 7.42 -11.44 3.69
CA ARG A 144 6.57 -12.60 3.34
C ARG A 144 5.51 -12.33 2.25
N LEU A 145 5.26 -11.07 1.93
CA LEU A 145 4.28 -10.66 0.92
C LEU A 145 4.92 -10.44 -0.46
N TRP A 146 6.24 -10.37 -0.49
CA TRP A 146 7.03 -10.31 -1.72
C TRP A 146 7.32 -11.74 -2.17
N VAL A 147 7.24 -11.97 -3.48
CA VAL A 147 7.55 -13.25 -4.10
C VAL A 147 8.48 -12.98 -5.26
N LEU A 148 9.61 -13.67 -5.30
CA LEU A 148 10.56 -13.58 -6.40
C LEU A 148 10.14 -14.54 -7.53
N GLY A 149 10.47 -14.19 -8.78
CA GLY A 149 10.20 -15.07 -9.93
C GLY A 149 10.72 -16.49 -9.75
N ALA A 150 11.91 -16.66 -9.15
CA ALA A 150 12.48 -17.98 -8.84
C ALA A 150 11.59 -18.81 -7.88
N ASP A 151 10.91 -18.17 -6.94
CA ASP A 151 10.00 -18.83 -6.00
C ASP A 151 8.67 -19.22 -6.67
N ILE A 152 8.23 -18.45 -7.67
CA ILE A 152 7.08 -18.82 -8.50
C ILE A 152 7.39 -20.10 -9.27
N LEU A 153 8.55 -20.16 -9.93
CA LEU A 153 8.95 -21.34 -10.71
C LEU A 153 9.13 -22.59 -9.86
N ARG A 154 9.73 -22.41 -8.67
CA ARG A 154 9.97 -23.50 -7.71
C ARG A 154 8.67 -24.03 -7.11
N ASN A 155 7.82 -23.14 -6.59
CA ASN A 155 6.68 -23.52 -5.75
C ASN A 155 5.35 -23.58 -6.51
N LYS A 156 5.32 -23.08 -7.76
CA LYS A 156 4.15 -23.08 -8.65
C LYS A 156 2.85 -22.63 -7.96
N PRO A 157 2.83 -21.47 -7.28
CA PRO A 157 1.62 -21.00 -6.61
C PRO A 157 0.53 -20.65 -7.62
N ALA A 158 -0.71 -20.55 -7.15
CA ALA A 158 -1.79 -19.97 -7.95
C ALA A 158 -1.45 -18.51 -8.30
N LEU A 159 -1.61 -18.15 -9.57
CA LEU A 159 -1.31 -16.81 -10.08
C LEU A 159 -2.59 -16.00 -10.33
N ILE A 160 -2.51 -14.71 -10.04
CA ILE A 160 -3.53 -13.71 -10.38
C ILE A 160 -2.87 -12.71 -11.32
N ASP A 161 -3.26 -12.74 -12.60
CA ASP A 161 -2.84 -11.76 -13.59
C ASP A 161 -3.59 -10.43 -13.37
N ALA A 162 -2.83 -9.36 -13.10
CA ALA A 162 -3.39 -8.05 -12.82
C ALA A 162 -4.18 -7.44 -13.97
N ARG A 163 -3.92 -7.86 -15.21
CA ARG A 163 -4.63 -7.39 -16.42
C ARG A 163 -6.05 -7.95 -16.51
N GLN A 164 -6.35 -9.02 -15.77
CA GLN A 164 -7.65 -9.65 -15.79
C GLN A 164 -8.61 -8.92 -14.83
N ALA A 165 -9.70 -8.40 -15.40
CA ALA A 165 -10.76 -7.71 -14.65
C ALA A 165 -11.31 -8.58 -13.50
N LYS A 166 -11.55 -9.87 -13.78
CA LYS A 166 -11.97 -10.86 -12.80
C LYS A 166 -10.87 -11.92 -12.64
N PRO A 167 -10.24 -12.03 -11.46
CA PRO A 167 -9.21 -13.03 -11.25
C PRO A 167 -9.80 -14.42 -11.31
N LYS A 168 -9.14 -15.34 -12.03
CA LYS A 168 -9.56 -16.75 -12.13
C LYS A 168 -9.37 -17.53 -10.82
N SER A 169 -8.55 -17.02 -9.91
CA SER A 169 -8.28 -17.63 -8.60
C SER A 169 -8.54 -16.63 -7.48
N SER A 170 -9.22 -17.11 -6.43
CA SER A 170 -9.31 -16.45 -5.12
C SER A 170 -8.57 -17.24 -4.05
N ALA A 171 -7.66 -18.14 -4.45
CA ALA A 171 -6.93 -18.99 -3.52
C ALA A 171 -6.13 -18.14 -2.54
N SER A 172 -6.24 -18.47 -1.25
CA SER A 172 -5.38 -17.87 -0.23
C SER A 172 -3.91 -18.13 -0.57
N GLY A 173 -3.07 -17.11 -0.46
CA GLY A 173 -1.64 -17.17 -0.79
C GLY A 173 -1.30 -17.04 -2.27
N ALA A 174 -2.28 -16.82 -3.16
CA ALA A 174 -2.05 -16.55 -4.57
C ALA A 174 -1.14 -15.34 -4.79
N VAL A 175 -0.36 -15.37 -5.87
CA VAL A 175 0.62 -14.33 -6.21
C VAL A 175 0.07 -13.46 -7.32
N VAL A 176 0.00 -12.17 -7.07
CA VAL A 176 -0.33 -11.17 -8.08
C VAL A 176 0.89 -10.94 -8.96
N VAL A 177 0.69 -11.07 -10.27
CA VAL A 177 1.70 -10.86 -11.31
C VAL A 177 1.16 -9.88 -12.34
N ALA A 178 2.05 -9.09 -12.94
CA ALA A 178 1.72 -8.14 -13.99
C ALA A 178 2.92 -7.91 -14.91
N ASP A 179 2.77 -7.08 -15.93
CA ASP A 179 3.90 -6.73 -16.82
C ASP A 179 4.94 -5.85 -16.12
N ASP A 180 4.53 -5.08 -15.09
CA ASP A 180 5.40 -4.19 -14.31
C ASP A 180 5.00 -4.12 -12.82
N ALA A 181 5.88 -3.55 -11.99
CA ALA A 181 5.63 -3.42 -10.55
C ALA A 181 4.44 -2.51 -10.22
N TYR A 182 4.23 -1.49 -11.06
CA TYR A 182 3.17 -0.50 -10.90
C TYR A 182 1.79 -1.18 -10.89
N GLN A 183 1.52 -1.99 -11.92
CA GLN A 183 0.27 -2.74 -12.04
C GLN A 183 0.16 -3.87 -11.02
N ALA A 184 1.26 -4.57 -10.75
CA ALA A 184 1.28 -5.68 -9.79
C ALA A 184 0.91 -5.21 -8.37
N ILE A 185 1.52 -4.11 -7.90
CA ILE A 185 1.29 -3.57 -6.56
C ILE A 185 -0.08 -2.89 -6.47
N ALA A 186 -0.51 -2.12 -7.48
CA ALA A 186 -1.84 -1.54 -7.49
C ALA A 186 -2.93 -2.62 -7.39
N ARG A 187 -2.78 -3.72 -8.15
CA ARG A 187 -3.72 -4.84 -8.08
C ARG A 187 -3.67 -5.56 -6.74
N PHE A 188 -2.47 -5.77 -6.19
CA PHE A 188 -2.30 -6.33 -4.85
C PHE A 188 -3.09 -5.52 -3.81
N THR A 189 -3.02 -4.19 -3.87
CA THR A 189 -3.78 -3.29 -2.99
C THR A 189 -5.28 -3.50 -3.12
N GLN A 190 -5.80 -3.48 -4.34
CA GLN A 190 -7.24 -3.67 -4.60
C GLN A 190 -7.75 -5.00 -4.03
N LEU A 191 -6.98 -6.08 -4.19
CA LEU A 191 -7.37 -7.41 -3.72
C LEU A 191 -7.24 -7.53 -2.20
N ARG A 192 -6.17 -7.01 -1.61
CA ARG A 192 -5.94 -7.12 -0.16
C ARG A 192 -6.74 -6.11 0.64
N ALA A 193 -6.60 -4.81 0.35
CA ALA A 193 -7.30 -3.74 1.09
C ALA A 193 -8.78 -3.66 0.71
N GLY A 194 -9.14 -3.95 -0.55
CA GLY A 194 -10.52 -3.81 -1.04
C GLY A 194 -11.38 -5.05 -0.86
N ARG A 195 -10.78 -6.24 -0.94
CA ARG A 195 -11.51 -7.52 -0.88
C ARG A 195 -11.08 -8.44 0.27
N GLY A 196 -10.12 -8.01 1.09
CA GLY A 196 -9.62 -8.82 2.21
C GLY A 196 -8.90 -10.10 1.78
N LEU A 197 -8.47 -10.20 0.52
CA LEU A 197 -7.82 -11.42 0.02
C LEU A 197 -6.38 -11.51 0.53
N ALA A 198 -6.01 -12.68 1.03
CA ALA A 198 -4.66 -12.98 1.48
C ALA A 198 -3.72 -13.27 0.29
N VAL A 199 -3.43 -12.26 -0.54
CA VAL A 199 -2.54 -12.39 -1.70
C VAL A 199 -1.11 -11.96 -1.39
N ARG A 200 -0.17 -12.34 -2.25
CA ARG A 200 1.22 -11.85 -2.29
C ARG A 200 1.48 -11.18 -3.63
N VAL A 201 2.63 -10.55 -3.83
CA VAL A 201 2.95 -9.84 -5.07
C VAL A 201 4.35 -10.19 -5.55
N ASP A 202 4.47 -10.33 -6.87
CA ASP A 202 5.75 -10.33 -7.57
C ASP A 202 5.89 -8.99 -8.31
N PRO A 203 6.82 -8.11 -7.89
CA PRO A 203 7.02 -6.81 -8.51
C PRO A 203 7.91 -6.87 -9.77
N ASP A 204 8.58 -7.99 -10.03
CA ASP A 204 9.66 -8.08 -11.02
C ASP A 204 9.13 -8.19 -12.47
N GLY A 205 7.82 -8.35 -12.62
CA GLY A 205 7.14 -8.40 -13.92
C GLY A 205 7.22 -9.76 -14.61
N LEU A 206 6.25 -10.04 -15.47
CA LEU A 206 6.10 -11.33 -16.17
C LEU A 206 7.30 -11.68 -17.09
N ALA A 207 8.11 -10.69 -17.49
CA ALA A 207 9.28 -10.91 -18.33
C ALA A 207 10.34 -11.80 -17.65
N LEU A 208 10.47 -11.73 -16.31
CA LEU A 208 11.41 -12.58 -15.56
C LEU A 208 10.83 -13.96 -15.26
N ALA A 209 9.51 -14.10 -15.13
CA ALA A 209 8.85 -15.39 -14.94
C ALA A 209 8.93 -16.29 -16.19
N ALA A 210 9.11 -15.72 -17.39
CA ALA A 210 9.27 -16.46 -18.64
C ALA A 210 10.74 -16.75 -19.02
N GLY A 211 11.71 -16.14 -18.33
CA GLY A 211 13.09 -16.01 -18.80
C GLY A 211 14.13 -16.98 -18.21
N SER A 212 13.81 -17.83 -17.25
CA SER A 212 14.76 -18.80 -16.66
C SER A 212 14.49 -20.24 -17.08
N ALA A 213 14.13 -20.42 -18.35
CA ALA A 213 14.19 -21.69 -19.06
C ALA A 213 15.12 -21.52 -20.27
N GLN A 214 16.41 -21.32 -20.00
CA GLN A 214 17.51 -21.59 -20.93
C GLN A 214 18.64 -22.26 -20.14
#